data_AF-A0A5B9D1V6-F1
#
_entry.id   AF-A0A5B9D1V6-F1
#
_cell.length_a   1.000
_cell.length_b   1.000
_cell.length_c   1.000
_cell.angle_alpha   90.00
_cell.angle_beta   90.00
_cell.angle_gamma   90.00
#
_symmetry.space_group_name_H-M   'P 1'
#
loop_
_entity.id
_entity.type
_entity.pdbx_description
1 polymer ?
#
loop_
_entity_poly.entity_id
_entity_poly.type
_entity_poly.pdbx_seq_one_letter_code
_entity_poly.pdbx_strand_id
1 'polypeptide(L)' 'MKTKATENRENLLSMTAEELKQRRQVVDCAISTHTREGISFYSKTLKILEEYAKGAISFEEFNTLMDNTKL' A
#
# COMPACT_ATOMS: atom_id res chain seq x y z
N MET A 1 -21.10 3.55 -18.90
CA MET A 1 -20.67 2.87 -17.66
C MET A 1 -19.20 3.17 -17.45
N LYS A 2 -18.83 3.82 -16.33
CA LYS A 2 -17.42 3.90 -15.93
C LYS A 2 -17.00 2.51 -15.39
N THR A 3 -15.79 2.07 -15.69
CA THR A 3 -15.25 0.80 -15.19
C THR A 3 -14.73 0.98 -13.76
N LYS A 4 -14.77 -0.09 -12.96
CA LYS A 4 -14.31 -0.12 -11.55
C LYS A 4 -12.87 0.43 -11.38
N ALA A 5 -12.02 0.21 -12.39
CA ALA A 5 -10.66 0.75 -12.45
C ALA A 5 -10.60 2.28 -12.55
N THR A 6 -11.53 2.90 -13.29
CA THR A 6 -11.61 4.37 -13.42
C THR A 6 -12.12 5.01 -12.13
N GLU A 7 -13.04 4.34 -11.43
CA GLU A 7 -13.59 4.78 -10.14
C GLU A 7 -12.55 4.70 -9.01
N ASN A 8 -11.75 3.62 -8.94
CA ASN A 8 -10.63 3.53 -7.99
C ASN A 8 -9.58 4.61 -8.22
N ARG A 9 -9.32 4.99 -9.47
CA ARG A 9 -8.31 5.99 -9.81
C ARG A 9 -8.77 7.42 -9.47
N GLU A 10 -10.05 7.71 -9.66
CA GLU A 10 -10.67 8.97 -9.19
C GLU A 10 -10.67 9.05 -7.65
N ASN A 11 -10.92 7.93 -6.95
CA ASN A 11 -10.85 7.85 -5.48
C ASN A 11 -9.42 7.99 -4.91
N LEU A 12 -8.39 7.57 -5.65
CA LEU A 12 -6.99 7.81 -5.26
C LEU A 12 -6.63 9.30 -5.33
N LEU A 13 -7.15 10.00 -6.35
CA LEU A 13 -6.96 11.45 -6.51
C LEU A 13 -7.73 12.27 -5.47
N SER A 14 -8.68 11.67 -4.75
CA SER A 14 -9.48 12.32 -3.71
C SER A 14 -9.10 11.91 -2.28
N MET A 15 -8.01 11.17 -2.08
CA MET A 15 -7.59 10.75 -0.73
C MET A 15 -7.23 11.95 0.13
N THR A 16 -7.76 11.97 1.35
CA THR A 16 -7.48 12.99 2.36
C THR A 16 -6.11 12.77 3.00
N ALA A 17 -5.55 13.84 3.57
CA ALA A 17 -4.30 13.77 4.33
C ALA A 17 -4.41 12.81 5.53
N GLU A 18 -5.55 12.77 6.21
CA GLU A 18 -5.85 11.84 7.29
C GLU A 18 -5.80 10.37 6.85
N GLU A 19 -6.38 10.04 5.69
CA GLU A 19 -6.33 8.67 5.16
C GLU A 19 -4.91 8.26 4.78
N LEU A 20 -4.13 9.16 4.17
CA LEU A 20 -2.72 8.91 3.86
C LEU A 20 -1.89 8.72 5.14
N LYS A 21 -2.17 9.52 6.18
CA LYS A 21 -1.53 9.37 7.49
C LYS A 21 -1.84 8.02 8.12
N GLN A 22 -3.09 7.56 8.05
CA GLN A 22 -3.48 6.24 8.54
C GLN A 22 -2.76 5.13 7.79
N ARG A 23 -2.69 5.19 6.45
CA ARG A 23 -1.94 4.20 5.66
C ARG A 23 -0.47 4.16 6.05
N ARG A 24 0.17 5.32 6.20
CA ARG A 24 1.57 5.41 6.66
C ARG A 24 1.75 4.73 8.01
N GLN A 25 0.90 5.02 8.99
CA GLN A 25 0.97 4.42 10.32
C GLN A 25 0.84 2.90 10.28
N VAL A 26 -0.08 2.36 9.47
CA VAL A 26 -0.26 0.91 9.32
C VAL A 26 0.97 0.26 8.70
N VAL A 27 1.53 0.85 7.63
CA VAL A 27 2.74 0.34 6.97
C VAL A 27 3.94 0.35 7.91
N ASP A 28 4.17 1.47 8.61
CA ASP A 28 5.27 1.60 9.57
C ASP A 28 5.13 0.59 10.72
N CYS A 29 3.89 0.39 11.22
CA CYS A 29 3.59 -0.63 12.23
C CYS A 29 3.93 -2.04 11.74
N ALA A 30 3.51 -2.39 10.51
CA ALA A 30 3.81 -3.69 9.92
C ALA A 30 5.32 -3.92 9.78
N ILE A 31 6.07 -2.93 9.28
CA ILE A 31 7.55 -3.01 9.16
C ILE A 31 8.20 -3.15 10.53
N SER A 32 7.81 -2.30 11.48
CA SER A 32 8.41 -2.31 12.82
C SER A 32 8.19 -3.63 13.56
N THR A 33 7.02 -4.25 13.40
CA THR A 33 6.68 -5.54 14.04
C THR A 33 7.63 -6.64 13.58
N HIS A 34 7.82 -6.79 12.27
CA HIS A 34 8.72 -7.82 11.72
C HIS A 34 10.19 -7.49 12.01
N THR A 35 10.57 -6.22 11.92
CA THR A 35 11.93 -5.77 12.23
C THR A 35 12.30 -6.07 13.69
N ARG A 36 11.34 -5.94 14.62
CA ARG A 36 11.54 -6.27 16.04
C ARG A 36 11.80 -7.77 16.26
N GLU A 37 11.31 -8.62 15.36
CA GLU A 37 11.60 -10.06 15.33
C GLU A 37 12.89 -10.41 14.57
N GLY A 38 13.64 -9.41 14.10
CA GLY A 38 14.84 -9.59 13.29
C GLY A 38 14.55 -9.97 11.83
N ILE A 39 13.30 -9.83 11.38
CA ILE A 39 12.85 -10.17 10.03
C ILE A 39 12.78 -8.88 9.20
N SER A 40 13.56 -8.83 8.14
CA SER A 40 13.49 -7.75 7.15
C SER A 40 12.62 -8.17 5.97
N PHE A 41 11.82 -7.25 5.46
CA PHE A 41 11.07 -7.48 4.22
C PHE A 41 11.96 -7.43 2.99
N TYR A 42 11.59 -8.19 1.97
CA TYR A 42 12.19 -8.09 0.64
C TYR A 42 12.00 -6.68 0.07
N SER A 43 12.96 -6.22 -0.74
CA SER A 43 12.95 -4.87 -1.33
C SER A 43 11.70 -4.60 -2.18
N LYS A 44 11.17 -5.61 -2.88
CA LYS A 44 9.92 -5.49 -3.65
C LYS A 44 8.70 -5.27 -2.75
N THR A 45 8.63 -5.99 -1.63
CA THR A 45 7.56 -5.81 -0.63
C THR A 45 7.60 -4.41 -0.05
N LEU A 46 8.78 -3.91 0.30
CA LEU A 46 8.96 -2.54 0.79
C LEU A 46 8.50 -1.49 -0.24
N LYS A 47 8.78 -1.71 -1.53
CA LYS A 47 8.33 -0.81 -2.59
C LYS A 47 6.80 -0.75 -2.69
N ILE A 48 6.12 -1.90 -2.65
CA ILE A 48 4.66 -1.98 -2.73
C ILE A 48 4.00 -1.30 -1.51
N LEU A 49 4.55 -1.56 -0.32
CA LEU A 49 4.10 -0.90 0.91
C LEU A 49 4.26 0.62 0.83
N GLU A 50 5.35 1.11 0.27
CA GLU A 50 5.60 2.55 0.10
C GLU A 50 4.64 3.19 -0.92
N GLU A 51 4.37 2.53 -2.04
CA GLU A 51 3.39 3.00 -3.03
C GLU A 51 1.98 3.07 -2.42
N TYR A 52 1.60 2.08 -1.61
CA TYR A 52 0.32 2.11 -0.88
C TYR A 52 0.25 3.23 0.15
N ALA A 53 1.31 3.43 0.93
CA ALA A 53 1.40 4.48 1.96
C ALA A 53 1.30 5.90 1.37
N LYS A 54 1.83 6.12 0.16
CA LYS A 54 1.73 7.40 -0.56
C LYS A 54 0.38 7.63 -1.23
N GLY A 55 -0.51 6.62 -1.23
CA GLY A 55 -1.74 6.66 -2.02
C GLY A 55 -1.49 6.62 -3.53
N ALA A 56 -0.33 6.11 -3.97
CA ALA A 56 -0.06 5.91 -5.39
C ALA A 56 -0.85 4.74 -5.98
N ILE A 57 -1.25 3.80 -5.13
CA ILE A 57 -2.07 2.63 -5.46
C ILE A 57 -3.23 2.46 -4.48
N SER A 58 -4.32 1.88 -4.97
CA SER A 58 -5.48 1.49 -4.18
C SER A 58 -5.20 0.26 -3.31
N PHE A 59 -6.10 -0.03 -2.37
CA PHE A 59 -5.99 -1.25 -1.57
C PHE A 59 -6.16 -2.52 -2.42
N GLU A 60 -7.01 -2.48 -3.44
CA GLU A 60 -7.20 -3.59 -4.40
C GLU A 60 -5.93 -3.83 -5.23
N GLU A 61 -5.28 -2.77 -5.72
CA GLU A 61 -3.99 -2.87 -6.42
C GLU A 61 -2.88 -3.34 -5.48
N PHE A 62 -2.84 -2.85 -4.24
CA PHE A 62 -1.90 -3.31 -3.22
C PHE A 62 -2.02 -4.83 -3.02
N ASN A 63 -3.24 -5.35 -2.79
CA ASN A 63 -3.46 -6.79 -2.60
C ASN A 63 -3.04 -7.57 -3.84
N THR A 64 -3.42 -7.10 -5.03
CA THR A 64 -3.05 -7.74 -6.30
C THR A 64 -1.53 -7.80 -6.49
N LEU A 65 -0.81 -6.72 -6.16
CA LEU A 65 0.66 -6.67 -6.27
C LEU A 65 1.33 -7.58 -5.24
N MET A 66 0.81 -7.65 -4.02
CA MET A 66 1.32 -8.53 -2.97
C MET A 66 1.14 -10.01 -3.35
N ASP A 67 -0.04 -10.40 -3.85
CA ASP A 67 -0.36 -11.77 -4.24
C ASP A 67 0.48 -12.27 -5.42
N ASN A 68 0.80 -11.37 -6.36
CA ASN A 68 1.52 -11.71 -7.59
C ASN A 68 3.04 -11.44 -7.50
N THR A 69 3.51 -10.88 -6.40
CA THR A 69 4.93 -10.56 -6.24
C THR A 69 5.77 -11.81 -6.10
N LYS A 70 6.73 -11.96 -7.02
CA LYS A 70 7.81 -12.96 -6.88
C LYS A 70 8.94 -12.35 -6.06
N LEU A 71 9.16 -12.91 -4.87
CA LEU A 71 10.21 -12.53 -3.94
C LEU A 71 11.60 -12.93 -4.47
#